data_AF-A0A9D2WS60-F1
#
_entry.id   AF-A0A9D2WS60-F1
#
_cell.length_a   1.000
_cell.length_b   1.000
_cell.length_c   1.000
_cell.angle_alpha   90.00
_cell.angle_beta   90.00
_cell.angle_gamma   90.00
#
_symmetry.space_group_name_H-M   'P 1'
#
loop_
_entity.id
_entity.type
_entity.pdbx_description
1 polymer ?
#
loop_
_entity_poly.entity_id
_entity_poly.type
_entity_poly.pdbx_seq_one_letter_code
_entity_poly.pdbx_strand_id
1 'polypeptide(L)'
;MGAYASILHDFYSRIEKIFTSIAREIDQVVPKSEGWHRELLEQMVLNIPSKRPAVINSHLAEQLQQYLGFRHRFRNLYGYELEWARMETLVDELVPTFKEFKDSLESFLDLLPEMQG
;
A
#
# COMPACT_ATOMS: atom_id res chain seq x y z
N MET A 1 2.14 22.96 1.23
CA MET A 1 0.86 22.24 1.03
C MET A 1 0.88 21.33 -0.19
N GLY A 2 0.89 21.86 -1.43
CA GLY A 2 0.81 21.03 -2.63
C GLY A 2 1.95 20.01 -2.82
N ALA A 3 3.19 20.37 -2.42
CA ALA A 3 4.33 19.45 -2.49
C ALA A 3 4.15 18.21 -1.60
N TYR A 4 3.75 18.39 -0.34
CA TYR A 4 3.51 17.26 0.58
C TYR A 4 2.39 16.36 0.09
N ALA A 5 1.29 16.93 -0.38
CA ALA A 5 0.20 16.14 -0.94
C ALA A 5 0.62 15.32 -2.17
N SER A 6 1.42 15.91 -3.07
CA SER A 6 1.98 15.19 -4.21
C SER A 6 2.90 14.06 -3.76
N ILE A 7 3.74 14.29 -2.75
CA ILE A 7 4.64 13.27 -2.19
C ILE A 7 3.84 12.09 -1.62
N LEU A 8 2.81 12.35 -0.82
CA LEU A 8 1.95 11.30 -0.25
C LEU A 8 1.20 10.51 -1.33
N HIS A 9 0.68 11.22 -2.33
CA HIS A 9 0.01 10.60 -3.48
C HIS A 9 0.98 9.69 -4.25
N ASP A 10 2.18 10.17 -4.54
CA ASP A 10 3.19 9.44 -5.30
C ASP A 10 3.75 8.25 -4.52
N PHE A 11 3.93 8.42 -3.20
CA PHE A 11 4.33 7.34 -2.29
C PHE A 11 3.39 6.14 -2.41
N TYR A 12 2.10 6.35 -2.17
CA TYR A 12 1.13 5.25 -2.25
C TYR A 12 0.96 4.73 -3.68
N SER A 13 0.98 5.61 -4.69
CA SER A 13 0.89 5.19 -6.10
C SER A 13 2.04 4.27 -6.52
N ARG A 14 3.22 4.41 -5.93
CA ARG A 14 4.36 3.50 -6.18
C ARG A 14 4.17 2.15 -5.48
N ILE A 15 3.69 2.15 -4.24
CA ILE A 15 3.36 0.91 -3.52
C ILE A 15 2.29 0.11 -4.26
N GLU A 16 1.22 0.77 -4.70
CA GLU A 16 0.14 0.15 -5.46
C GLU A 16 0.64 -0.50 -6.77
N LYS A 17 1.61 0.13 -7.45
CA LYS A 17 2.24 -0.45 -8.65
C LYS A 17 3.01 -1.73 -8.33
N ILE A 18 3.74 -1.77 -7.21
CA ILE A 18 4.46 -2.97 -6.76
C ILE A 18 3.47 -4.09 -6.46
N PHE A 19 2.41 -3.81 -5.69
CA PHE A 19 1.37 -4.79 -5.39
C PHE A 19 0.65 -5.29 -6.64
N THR A 20 0.36 -4.40 -7.58
CA THR A 20 -0.24 -4.79 -8.88
C THR A 20 0.69 -5.72 -9.65
N SER A 21 2.00 -5.51 -9.60
CA SER A 21 2.99 -6.40 -10.23
C SER A 21 2.99 -7.77 -9.57
N ILE A 22 2.99 -7.84 -8.23
CA ILE A 22 2.92 -9.11 -7.49
C ILE A 22 1.63 -9.86 -7.82
N ALA A 23 0.49 -9.18 -7.75
CA ALA A 23 -0.81 -9.76 -8.05
C ALA A 23 -0.91 -10.30 -9.50
N ARG A 24 -0.27 -9.61 -10.45
CA ARG A 24 -0.26 -10.00 -11.87
C ARG A 24 0.67 -11.18 -12.15
N GLU A 25 1.91 -11.10 -11.69
CA GLU A 25 2.95 -12.05 -12.06
C GLU A 25 2.92 -13.31 -11.18
N ILE A 26 2.56 -13.17 -9.91
CA ILE A 26 2.56 -14.28 -8.94
C ILE A 26 1.15 -14.80 -8.70
N ASP A 27 0.22 -13.92 -8.32
CA ASP A 27 -1.14 -14.36 -7.98
C ASP A 27 -1.95 -14.73 -9.22
N GLN A 28 -1.56 -14.17 -10.38
CA GLN A 28 -2.24 -14.24 -11.68
C GLN A 28 -3.67 -13.68 -11.65
N VAL A 29 -3.99 -12.90 -10.62
CA VAL A 29 -5.30 -12.29 -10.39
C VAL A 29 -5.08 -10.88 -9.85
N VAL A 30 -5.49 -9.90 -10.65
CA VAL A 30 -5.56 -8.50 -10.24
C VAL A 30 -7.04 -8.14 -10.03
N PRO A 31 -7.42 -7.55 -8.88
CA PRO A 31 -8.80 -7.12 -8.65
C PRO A 31 -9.27 -6.08 -9.68
N LYS A 32 -10.57 -6.06 -9.99
CA LYS A 32 -11.14 -5.22 -11.07
C LYS A 32 -12.45 -4.53 -10.68
N SER A 33 -12.89 -4.63 -9.43
CA SER A 33 -14.11 -3.96 -8.96
C SER A 33 -13.90 -2.44 -8.88
N GLU A 34 -14.95 -1.67 -8.60
CA GLU A 34 -14.81 -0.24 -8.30
C GLU A 34 -13.92 0.02 -7.07
N GLY A 35 -13.81 -0.95 -6.15
CA GLY A 35 -12.99 -0.92 -4.95
C GLY A 35 -11.64 -1.64 -5.08
N TRP A 36 -11.19 -1.93 -6.30
CA TRP A 36 -10.03 -2.80 -6.56
C TRP A 36 -8.76 -2.40 -5.82
N HIS A 37 -8.56 -1.10 -5.57
CA HIS A 37 -7.39 -0.59 -4.83
C HIS A 37 -7.32 -1.13 -3.41
N ARG A 38 -8.47 -1.19 -2.74
CA ARG A 38 -8.59 -1.74 -1.38
C ARG A 38 -8.47 -3.27 -1.42
N GLU A 39 -9.13 -3.92 -2.37
CA GLU A 39 -9.04 -5.37 -2.55
C GLU A 39 -7.60 -5.81 -2.82
N LEU A 40 -6.84 -5.02 -3.59
CA LEU A 40 -5.42 -5.28 -3.86
C LEU A 40 -4.60 -5.21 -2.58
N LEU A 41 -4.84 -4.21 -1.73
CA LEU A 41 -4.16 -4.10 -0.43
C LEU A 41 -4.48 -5.29 0.48
N GLU A 42 -5.76 -5.67 0.56
CA GLU A 42 -6.22 -6.83 1.34
C GLU A 42 -5.60 -8.13 0.82
N GLN A 43 -5.49 -8.29 -0.50
CA GLN A 43 -4.84 -9.43 -1.15
C GLN A 43 -3.37 -9.57 -0.74
N MET A 44 -2.64 -8.47 -0.50
CA MET A 44 -1.22 -8.52 -0.11
C MET A 44 -0.99 -9.02 1.32
N VAL A 45 -2.02 -9.01 2.17
CA VAL A 45 -1.98 -9.56 3.53
C VAL A 45 -2.17 -11.08 3.52
N LEU A 46 -2.75 -11.63 2.45
CA LEU A 46 -3.04 -13.05 2.37
C LEU A 46 -1.77 -13.87 2.14
N ASN A 47 -1.61 -14.92 2.94
CA ASN A 47 -0.79 -16.07 2.57
C ASN A 47 -1.55 -16.89 1.52
N ILE A 48 -0.96 -17.09 0.35
CA ILE A 48 -1.57 -17.84 -0.74
C ILE A 48 -0.80 -19.15 -0.91
N PRO A 49 -1.34 -20.28 -0.43
CA PRO A 49 -0.66 -21.57 -0.49
C PRO A 49 -0.13 -21.88 -1.89
N SER A 50 1.11 -22.37 -1.94
CA SER A 50 1.83 -22.74 -3.17
C SER A 50 2.10 -21.61 -4.17
N LYS A 51 1.76 -20.34 -3.85
CA LYS A 51 2.09 -19.18 -4.69
C LYS A 51 3.05 -18.23 -4.01
N ARG A 52 2.69 -17.75 -2.82
CA ARG A 52 3.48 -16.79 -2.07
C ARG A 52 3.03 -16.64 -0.62
N PRO A 53 3.91 -16.22 0.30
CA PRO A 53 3.48 -15.82 1.63
C PRO A 53 2.79 -14.45 1.56
N ALA A 54 2.32 -13.96 2.71
CA ALA A 54 1.87 -12.58 2.83
C ALA A 54 3.02 -11.62 2.48
N VAL A 55 2.73 -10.57 1.71
CA VAL A 55 3.70 -9.54 1.33
C VAL A 55 3.88 -8.53 2.46
N ILE A 56 2.78 -8.23 3.15
CA ILE A 56 2.72 -7.30 4.27
C ILE A 56 1.87 -7.90 5.39
N ASN A 57 2.09 -7.43 6.62
CA ASN A 57 1.23 -7.78 7.75
C ASN A 57 -0.03 -6.88 7.79
N SER A 58 -0.99 -7.21 8.67
CA SER A 58 -2.22 -6.42 8.83
C SER A 58 -1.98 -5.00 9.36
N HIS A 59 -0.97 -4.80 10.22
CA HIS A 59 -0.65 -3.48 10.79
C HIS A 59 -0.20 -2.50 9.70
N LEU A 60 0.74 -2.92 8.85
CA LEU A 60 1.19 -2.16 7.70
C LEU A 60 0.06 -1.92 6.70
N ALA A 61 -0.84 -2.89 6.51
CA ALA A 61 -2.01 -2.70 5.66
C ALA A 61 -2.93 -1.58 6.19
N GLU A 62 -3.17 -1.52 7.51
CA GLU A 62 -3.95 -0.44 8.15
C GLU A 62 -3.28 0.93 7.96
N GLN A 63 -1.96 1.02 8.08
CA GLN A 63 -1.22 2.26 7.79
C GLN A 63 -1.39 2.66 6.31
N LEU A 64 -1.13 1.75 5.38
CA LEU A 64 -1.24 1.97 3.94
C LEU A 64 -2.67 2.32 3.49
N GLN A 65 -3.70 1.84 4.20
CA GLN A 65 -5.08 2.19 3.92
C GLN A 65 -5.37 3.69 4.14
N GLN A 66 -4.66 4.34 5.07
CA GLN A 66 -4.82 5.78 5.29
C GLN A 66 -4.28 6.60 4.10
N TYR A 67 -3.13 6.18 3.54
CA TYR A 67 -2.57 6.78 2.33
C TYR A 67 -3.46 6.52 1.10
N LEU A 68 -4.06 5.33 0.97
CA LEU A 68 -5.07 5.03 -0.05
C LEU A 68 -6.25 6.01 0.05
N GLY A 69 -6.79 6.19 1.26
CA GLY A 69 -7.90 7.09 1.54
C GLY A 69 -7.56 8.55 1.19
N PHE A 70 -6.34 9.00 1.51
CA PHE A 70 -5.85 10.33 1.14
C PHE A 70 -5.83 10.53 -0.37
N ARG A 71 -5.28 9.56 -1.12
CA ARG A 71 -5.22 9.61 -2.59
C ARG A 71 -6.59 9.77 -3.24
N HIS A 72 -7.62 9.10 -2.73
CA HIS A 72 -8.98 9.25 -3.25
C HIS A 72 -9.62 10.60 -2.90
N ARG A 73 -9.36 11.14 -1.71
CA ARG A 73 -10.00 12.38 -1.23
C ARG A 73 -9.34 13.66 -1.71
N PHE A 74 -8.06 13.63 -2.06
CA PHE A 74 -7.30 14.82 -2.48
C PHE A 74 -7.86 15.53 -3.74
N ARG A 75 -8.76 14.88 -4.49
CA ARG A 75 -9.38 15.47 -5.70
C ARG A 75 -10.53 16.45 -5.43
N ASN A 76 -11.10 16.51 -4.22
CA ASN A 76 -12.34 17.26 -3.92
C ASN A 76 -12.23 18.18 -2.67
N LEU A 77 -11.24 19.07 -2.63
CA LEU A 77 -10.89 19.87 -1.43
C LEU A 77 -11.86 21.03 -1.13
N TYR A 78 -12.84 20.81 -0.27
CA TYR A 78 -13.72 21.88 0.28
C TYR A 78 -13.59 22.11 1.81
N GLY A 79 -12.57 21.55 2.50
CA GLY A 79 -12.38 21.76 3.94
C GLY A 79 -10.91 21.78 4.35
N TYR A 80 -10.33 22.97 4.56
CA TYR A 80 -8.87 23.16 4.63
C TYR A 80 -8.22 22.73 5.97
N GLU A 81 -8.88 22.92 7.11
CA GLU A 81 -8.28 22.67 8.44
C GLU A 81 -8.26 21.19 8.86
N LEU A 82 -9.38 20.46 8.67
CA LEU A 82 -9.46 19.03 8.98
C LEU A 82 -8.55 18.18 8.07
N GLU A 83 -8.29 18.65 6.85
CA GLU A 83 -7.41 18.01 5.89
C GLU A 83 -5.93 18.23 6.21
N TRP A 84 -5.54 19.38 6.80
CA TRP A 84 -4.15 19.60 7.23
C TRP A 84 -3.74 18.64 8.35
N ALA A 85 -4.53 18.53 9.42
CA ALA A 85 -4.18 17.66 10.55
C ALA A 85 -4.03 16.19 10.13
N ARG A 86 -4.89 15.71 9.21
CA ARG A 86 -4.76 14.36 8.64
C ARG A 86 -3.53 14.20 7.76
N MET A 87 -3.21 15.22 6.97
CA MET A 87 -2.03 15.19 6.10
C MET A 87 -0.73 15.26 6.92
N GLU A 88 -0.70 16.05 7.99
CA GLU A 88 0.43 16.15 8.92
C GLU A 88 0.77 14.78 9.53
N THR A 89 -0.23 14.06 10.05
CA THR A 89 -0.02 12.69 10.54
C THR A 89 0.55 11.76 9.46
N LEU A 90 0.05 11.82 8.23
CA LEU A 90 0.57 10.98 7.13
C LEU A 90 2.00 11.34 6.73
N VAL A 91 2.38 12.62 6.85
CA VAL A 91 3.74 13.10 6.60
C VAL A 91 4.68 12.60 7.69
N ASP A 92 4.28 12.70 8.97
CA ASP A 92 5.08 12.24 10.10
C ASP A 92 5.30 10.71 10.05
N GLU A 93 4.26 9.96 9.67
CA GLU A 93 4.31 8.50 9.55
C GLU A 93 4.94 7.99 8.24
N LEU A 94 5.29 8.88 7.30
CA LEU A 94 5.78 8.49 5.97
C LEU A 94 7.06 7.66 6.04
N VAL A 95 8.05 8.14 6.81
CA VAL A 95 9.35 7.47 6.95
C VAL A 95 9.24 6.13 7.67
N PRO A 96 8.58 6.02 8.85
CA PRO A 96 8.42 4.73 9.52
C PRO A 96 7.60 3.73 8.68
N THR A 97 6.50 4.16 8.06
CA THR A 97 5.68 3.31 7.17
C THR A 97 6.51 2.80 5.99
N PHE A 98 7.32 3.66 5.37
CA PHE A 98 8.19 3.25 4.26
C PHE A 98 9.24 2.23 4.71
N LYS A 99 9.83 2.42 5.89
CA LYS A 99 10.80 1.46 6.44
C LYS A 99 10.14 0.10 6.67
N GLU A 100 8.97 0.06 7.32
CA GLU A 100 8.24 -1.20 7.53
C GLU A 100 7.84 -1.88 6.21
N PHE A 101 7.43 -1.09 5.21
CA PHE A 101 7.14 -1.60 3.88
C PHE A 101 8.37 -2.21 3.20
N LYS A 102 9.52 -1.55 3.31
CA LYS A 102 10.79 -2.05 2.76
C LYS A 102 11.19 -3.36 3.44
N ASP A 103 11.17 -3.39 4.77
CA ASP A 103 11.53 -4.57 5.58
C ASP A 103 10.58 -5.75 5.28
N SER A 104 9.28 -5.47 5.09
CA SER A 104 8.27 -6.49 4.69
C SER A 104 8.52 -7.03 3.29
N LEU A 105 8.84 -6.17 2.32
CA LEU A 105 9.18 -6.59 0.96
C LEU A 105 10.46 -7.44 0.91
N GLU A 106 11.48 -7.06 1.66
CA GLU A 106 12.73 -7.84 1.75
C GLU A 106 12.45 -9.22 2.34
N SER A 107 11.72 -9.30 3.45
CA SER A 107 11.31 -10.56 4.07
C SER A 107 10.46 -11.42 3.12
N PHE A 108 9.56 -10.80 2.37
CA PHE A 108 8.76 -11.47 1.35
C PHE A 108 9.63 -12.09 0.25
N LEU A 109 10.59 -11.32 -0.28
CA LEU A 109 11.49 -11.78 -1.35
C LEU A 109 12.41 -12.92 -0.88
N ASP A 110 12.84 -12.89 0.37
CA ASP A 110 13.68 -13.95 0.95
C ASP A 110 12.92 -15.27 1.12
N LEU A 111 11.61 -15.21 1.41
CA LEU A 111 10.75 -16.39 1.59
C LEU A 111 10.21 -16.98 0.29
N LEU A 112 10.18 -16.19 -0.80
CA LEU A 112 9.63 -16.64 -2.09
C LEU A 112 10.31 -17.89 -2.69
N PRO A 113 11.66 -18.01 -2.70
CA PRO A 113 12.35 -19.18 -3.25
C PRO A 113 12.01 -20.49 -2.53
N GLU A 114 11.74 -20.43 -1.23
CA GLU A 114 11.43 -21.62 -0.41
C GLU A 114 10.08 -22.26 -0.78
N MET A 115 9.20 -21.53 -1.46
CA MET A 115 7.87 -22.00 -1.87
C MET A 115 7.83 -22.55 -3.31
N GLN A 116 8.91 -22.42 -4.07
CA GLN A 116 9.02 -22.92 -5.46
C GLN A 116 9.85 -24.22 -5.57
N GLY A 117 10.25 -24.79 -4.43
CA GLY A 117 10.97 -26.07 -4.31
C GLY A 117 10.06 -27.27 -4.09
#